data_AF-A0A0G2HJJ2-F1
#
_entry.id   AF-A0A0G2HJJ2-F1
#
_cell.length_a   1.000
_cell.length_b   1.000
_cell.length_c   1.000
_cell.angle_alpha   90.00
_cell.angle_beta   90.00
_cell.angle_gamma   90.00
#
_symmetry.space_group_name_H-M   'P 1'
#
loop_
_entity.id
_entity.type
_entity.pdbx_description
1 polymer ?
#
loop_
_entity_poly.entity_id
_entity_poly.type
_entity_poly.pdbx_seq_one_letter_code
_entity_poly.pdbx_strand_id
1 'polypeptide(L)'
;MTATTSTTITENGAAAANHQNDTLPVPNPTLSYWREKPHRLDTHRSTPDLPASCDVVIIGAGLAGVSVAYHLATSPSPPSSTLLLDARQLCSGATGRNGGHVKTKTATLLSLPDPRAASALDAFVRAQIAALAAVVTNTNTEPPGLAAECEFQLRRSWDVWVRVADAAAVESEWKSGSEVERVWTGIMGSTPDGFPHVGKVPGEQNQWILAGFNGGGNALVFLCAKAIAKMVLEGVPFEETGVDIPAMFKTTEERLAKHS
;
A
#
# COMPACT_ATOMS: atom_id res chain seq x y z
N MET A 1 22.40 -60.06 -2.80
CA MET A 1 21.33 -60.31 -1.81
C MET A 1 20.79 -58.98 -1.36
N THR A 2 19.68 -58.54 -1.97
CA THR A 2 18.84 -57.45 -1.46
C THR A 2 17.50 -57.58 -2.19
N ALA A 3 16.44 -57.71 -1.40
CA ALA A 3 15.12 -58.14 -1.82
C ALA A 3 14.38 -57.06 -2.59
N THR A 4 13.71 -57.50 -3.65
CA THR A 4 12.60 -56.79 -4.29
C THR A 4 11.32 -57.28 -3.62
N THR A 5 10.56 -56.38 -3.00
CA THR A 5 9.16 -56.65 -2.61
C THR A 5 8.32 -55.45 -2.97
N SER A 6 7.51 -55.65 -4.01
CA SER A 6 6.32 -54.87 -4.32
C SER A 6 5.31 -55.03 -3.18
N THR A 7 4.69 -53.95 -2.73
CA THR A 7 3.39 -54.04 -2.05
C THR A 7 2.55 -52.82 -2.39
N THR A 8 1.45 -53.13 -3.05
CA THR A 8 0.28 -52.34 -3.38
C THR A 8 -0.20 -51.48 -2.21
N ILE A 9 -0.30 -50.16 -2.40
CA ILE A 9 -1.12 -49.31 -1.52
C ILE A 9 -2.46 -49.15 -2.22
N THR A 10 -3.46 -49.78 -1.62
CA THR A 10 -4.88 -49.71 -1.95
C THR A 10 -5.38 -48.28 -1.99
N GLU A 11 -6.10 -47.94 -3.06
CA GLU A 11 -6.96 -46.77 -3.18
C GLU A 11 -7.93 -46.71 -2.00
N ASN A 12 -7.64 -45.84 -1.04
CA ASN A 12 -8.66 -45.23 -0.21
C ASN A 12 -8.72 -43.76 -0.61
N GLY A 13 -9.69 -43.45 -1.47
CA GLY A 13 -10.05 -42.10 -1.87
C GLY A 13 -10.56 -41.30 -0.68
N ALA A 14 -9.64 -40.71 0.07
CA ALA A 14 -9.89 -39.41 0.67
C ALA A 14 -9.23 -38.40 -0.27
N ALA A 15 -10.03 -37.73 -1.09
CA ALA A 15 -9.57 -36.54 -1.78
C ALA A 15 -8.98 -35.61 -0.72
N ALA A 16 -7.66 -35.46 -0.71
CA ALA A 16 -7.00 -34.44 0.09
C ALA A 16 -7.70 -33.13 -0.29
N ALA A 17 -8.42 -32.55 0.68
CA ALA A 17 -9.03 -31.25 0.49
C ALA A 17 -7.90 -30.33 0.06
N ASN A 18 -7.92 -29.98 -1.23
CA ASN A 18 -6.98 -29.07 -1.82
C ASN A 18 -7.31 -27.74 -1.16
N HIS A 19 -6.63 -27.42 -0.05
CA HIS A 19 -6.69 -26.09 0.55
C HIS A 19 -6.07 -25.16 -0.49
N GLN A 20 -6.89 -24.73 -1.45
CA GLN A 20 -6.60 -23.55 -2.24
C GLN A 20 -6.31 -22.47 -1.22
N ASN A 21 -5.09 -21.97 -1.25
CA ASN A 21 -4.66 -20.96 -0.30
C ASN A 21 -5.42 -19.67 -0.65
N ASP A 22 -6.58 -19.46 -0.02
CA ASP A 22 -7.51 -18.35 -0.26
C ASP A 22 -6.89 -16.96 -0.02
N THR A 23 -5.64 -16.92 0.46
CA THR A 23 -4.88 -15.69 0.70
C THR A 23 -4.04 -15.24 -0.51
N LEU A 24 -3.84 -16.12 -1.50
CA LEU A 24 -3.05 -15.78 -2.69
C LEU A 24 -3.88 -15.01 -3.72
N PRO A 25 -3.24 -14.19 -4.57
CA PRO A 25 -3.94 -13.50 -5.65
C PRO A 25 -4.68 -14.46 -6.58
N VAL A 26 -5.91 -14.10 -6.96
CA VAL A 26 -6.67 -14.84 -7.97
C VAL A 26 -5.93 -14.89 -9.30
N PRO A 27 -6.03 -15.99 -10.07
CA PRO A 27 -5.24 -16.19 -11.29
C PRO A 27 -5.60 -15.22 -12.42
N ASN A 28 -6.86 -14.81 -12.53
CA ASN A 28 -7.37 -13.97 -13.62
C ASN A 28 -8.09 -12.70 -13.10
N PRO A 29 -7.35 -11.73 -12.51
CA PRO A 29 -7.96 -10.49 -12.04
C PRO A 29 -8.37 -9.60 -13.23
N THR A 30 -9.36 -8.72 -13.05
CA THR A 30 -9.71 -7.74 -14.10
C THR A 30 -8.52 -6.86 -14.46
N LEU A 31 -8.36 -6.48 -15.72
CA LEU A 31 -7.36 -5.49 -16.12
C LEU A 31 -7.78 -4.10 -15.61
N SER A 32 -6.86 -3.38 -14.98
CA SER A 32 -7.10 -1.99 -14.53
C SER A 32 -6.39 -1.00 -15.44
N TYR A 33 -6.89 0.24 -15.45
CA TYR A 33 -6.32 1.37 -16.22
C TYR A 33 -4.79 1.44 -16.08
N TRP A 34 -4.28 1.41 -14.85
CA TRP A 34 -2.85 1.53 -14.54
C TRP A 34 -2.00 0.35 -15.01
N ARG A 35 -2.61 -0.75 -15.45
CA ARG A 35 -1.96 -2.01 -15.83
C ARG A 35 -2.00 -2.30 -17.33
N GLU A 36 -2.62 -1.43 -18.12
CA GLU A 36 -2.70 -1.59 -19.59
C GLU A 36 -1.34 -1.40 -20.28
N LYS A 37 -0.51 -0.51 -19.74
CA LYS A 37 0.85 -0.25 -20.23
C LYS A 37 1.84 -0.48 -19.09
N PRO A 38 2.22 -1.73 -18.80
CA PRO A 38 3.16 -2.03 -17.74
C PRO A 38 4.50 -1.33 -17.96
N HIS A 39 5.09 -0.84 -16.87
CA HIS A 39 6.43 -0.25 -16.90
C HIS A 39 7.48 -1.33 -17.23
N ARG A 40 8.65 -0.93 -17.75
CA ARG A 40 9.77 -1.87 -18.03
C ARG A 40 10.22 -2.69 -16.82
N LEU A 41 9.91 -2.22 -15.61
CA LEU A 41 10.24 -2.92 -14.36
C LEU A 41 9.14 -3.89 -13.89
N ASP A 42 8.03 -4.03 -14.61
CA ASP A 42 6.85 -4.76 -14.16
C ASP A 42 7.15 -6.18 -13.65
N THR A 43 7.87 -6.94 -14.47
CA THR A 43 8.32 -8.31 -14.17
C THR A 43 9.80 -8.34 -13.82
N HIS A 44 10.37 -7.20 -13.40
CA HIS A 44 11.80 -7.13 -13.15
C HIS A 44 12.20 -8.02 -11.98
N ARG A 45 13.22 -8.82 -12.24
CA ARG A 45 13.86 -9.69 -11.26
C ARG A 45 15.37 -9.45 -11.39
N SER A 46 15.97 -8.93 -10.33
CA SER A 46 17.39 -8.57 -10.31
C SER A 46 18.32 -9.78 -10.17
N THR A 47 17.84 -10.88 -9.57
CA THR A 47 18.60 -12.13 -9.38
C THR A 47 17.76 -13.36 -9.76
N PRO A 48 18.34 -14.42 -10.34
CA PRO A 48 17.58 -15.62 -10.71
C PRO A 48 16.94 -16.29 -9.48
N ASP A 49 17.73 -16.42 -8.42
CA ASP A 49 17.34 -17.01 -7.14
C ASP A 49 17.25 -15.96 -6.03
N LEU A 50 16.52 -16.29 -4.96
CA LEU A 50 16.47 -15.45 -3.77
C LEU A 50 17.85 -15.43 -3.07
N PRO A 51 18.32 -14.27 -2.58
CA PRO A 51 19.57 -14.22 -1.82
C PRO A 51 19.41 -15.00 -0.51
N ALA A 52 20.49 -15.65 -0.06
CA ALA A 52 20.49 -16.42 1.19
C ALA A 52 20.32 -15.54 2.44
N SER A 53 20.65 -14.25 2.35
CA SER A 53 20.55 -13.26 3.42
C SER A 53 20.44 -11.84 2.86
N CYS A 54 19.81 -10.95 3.62
CA CYS A 54 19.83 -9.50 3.41
C CYS A 54 19.56 -8.76 4.72
N ASP A 55 19.87 -7.47 4.78
CA ASP A 55 19.68 -6.65 5.99
C ASP A 55 18.19 -6.32 6.21
N VAL A 56 17.47 -6.00 5.12
CA VAL A 56 16.05 -5.64 5.17
C VAL A 56 15.27 -6.39 4.09
N VAL A 57 14.19 -7.06 4.49
CA VAL A 57 13.19 -7.64 3.58
C VAL A 57 11.92 -6.78 3.62
N ILE A 58 11.41 -6.42 2.44
CA ILE A 58 10.14 -5.72 2.26
C ILE A 58 9.19 -6.64 1.50
N ILE A 59 8.05 -6.94 2.12
CA ILE A 59 7.02 -7.82 1.54
C ILE A 59 5.88 -6.94 1.00
N GLY A 60 5.66 -7.00 -0.31
CA GLY A 60 4.66 -6.24 -1.06
C GLY A 60 5.28 -5.06 -1.80
N ALA A 61 5.38 -5.16 -3.13
CA ALA A 61 5.96 -4.14 -3.99
C ALA A 61 4.92 -3.18 -4.58
N GLY A 62 3.92 -2.84 -3.77
CA GLY A 62 3.04 -1.70 -4.00
C GLY A 62 3.65 -0.38 -3.50
N LEU A 63 2.84 0.67 -3.51
CA LEU A 63 3.22 2.01 -3.05
C LEU A 63 3.83 1.98 -1.64
N ALA A 64 3.34 1.14 -0.73
CA ALA A 64 3.87 0.99 0.62
C ALA A 64 5.32 0.48 0.63
N GLY A 65 5.57 -0.69 0.05
CA GLY A 65 6.92 -1.26 0.04
C GLY A 65 7.90 -0.45 -0.81
N VAL A 66 7.48 0.07 -1.96
CA VAL A 66 8.33 0.93 -2.79
C VAL A 66 8.67 2.24 -2.07
N SER A 67 7.73 2.83 -1.31
CA SER A 67 8.02 4.04 -0.51
C SER A 67 8.99 3.75 0.63
N VAL A 68 8.89 2.58 1.28
CA VAL A 68 9.86 2.17 2.31
C VAL A 68 11.24 1.97 1.68
N ALA A 69 11.32 1.24 0.56
CA ALA A 69 12.57 1.04 -0.18
C ALA A 69 13.20 2.37 -0.60
N TYR A 70 12.40 3.31 -1.11
CA TYR A 70 12.84 4.66 -1.44
C TYR A 70 13.46 5.36 -0.23
N HIS A 71 12.76 5.42 0.90
CA HIS A 71 13.27 6.10 2.09
C HIS A 71 14.50 5.44 2.72
N LEU A 72 14.61 4.10 2.63
CA LEU A 72 15.82 3.39 3.04
C LEU A 72 17.00 3.74 2.13
N ALA A 73 16.80 3.68 0.81
CA ALA A 73 17.84 3.91 -0.19
C ALA A 73 18.32 5.37 -0.22
N THR A 74 17.44 6.34 0.07
CA THR A 74 17.78 7.76 0.11
C THR A 74 18.16 8.26 1.50
N SER A 75 18.29 7.37 2.49
CA SER A 75 18.72 7.77 3.83
C SER A 75 20.22 8.12 3.85
N PRO A 76 20.71 8.90 4.83
CA PRO A 76 22.15 9.18 4.98
C PRO A 76 23.01 7.94 5.25
N SER A 77 22.40 6.86 5.72
CA SER A 77 23.08 5.59 6.06
C SER A 77 22.22 4.42 5.60
N PRO A 78 22.15 4.18 4.28
CA PRO A 78 21.31 3.13 3.72
C PRO A 78 21.81 1.73 4.14
N PRO A 79 20.92 0.73 4.23
CA PRO A 79 21.32 -0.65 4.48
C PRO A 79 22.18 -1.17 3.31
N SER A 80 23.06 -2.14 3.56
CA SER A 80 23.92 -2.70 2.51
C SER A 80 23.12 -3.53 1.51
N SER A 81 22.00 -4.12 1.93
CA SER A 81 21.12 -4.92 1.09
C SER A 81 19.64 -4.76 1.47
N THR A 82 18.78 -4.52 0.48
CA THR A 82 17.32 -4.51 0.65
C THR A 82 16.69 -5.45 -0.38
N LEU A 83 15.90 -6.41 0.09
CA LEU A 83 15.14 -7.34 -0.74
C LEU A 83 13.67 -6.92 -0.79
N LEU A 84 13.17 -6.53 -1.97
CA LEU A 84 11.77 -6.22 -2.21
C LEU A 84 11.10 -7.38 -2.94
N LEU A 85 10.03 -7.94 -2.35
CA LEU A 85 9.30 -9.09 -2.89
C LEU A 85 7.84 -8.75 -3.15
N ASP A 86 7.26 -9.36 -4.17
CA ASP A 86 5.82 -9.34 -4.42
C ASP A 86 5.36 -10.74 -4.86
N ALA A 87 4.11 -11.10 -4.54
CA ALA A 87 3.51 -12.35 -4.99
C ALA A 87 3.15 -12.31 -6.50
N ARG A 88 3.15 -11.12 -7.11
CA ARG A 88 2.88 -10.88 -8.53
C ARG A 88 3.91 -9.90 -9.12
N GLN A 89 3.52 -9.16 -10.15
CA GLN A 89 4.29 -8.08 -10.76
C GLN A 89 4.29 -6.83 -9.87
N LEU A 90 5.32 -6.00 -10.01
CA LEU A 90 5.45 -4.74 -9.27
C LEU A 90 4.19 -3.88 -9.43
N CYS A 91 3.73 -3.30 -8.33
CA CYS A 91 2.54 -2.46 -8.27
C CYS A 91 1.24 -3.10 -8.80
N SER A 92 1.17 -4.41 -9.09
CA SER A 92 -0.03 -5.04 -9.70
C SER A 92 -1.22 -5.20 -8.73
N GLY A 93 -0.96 -5.13 -7.42
CA GLY A 93 -1.95 -5.24 -6.35
C GLY A 93 -2.85 -4.01 -6.18
N ALA A 94 -3.15 -3.65 -4.93
CA ALA A 94 -3.99 -2.48 -4.62
C ALA A 94 -3.49 -1.20 -5.30
N THR A 95 -2.17 -1.02 -5.40
CA THR A 95 -1.54 0.11 -6.09
C THR A 95 -1.88 0.18 -7.57
N GLY A 96 -1.97 -0.92 -8.30
CA GLY A 96 -2.29 -0.89 -9.72
C GLY A 96 -3.78 -0.77 -10.00
N ARG A 97 -4.61 -0.71 -8.95
CA ARG A 97 -6.08 -0.84 -9.03
C ARG A 97 -6.79 0.28 -8.27
N ASN A 98 -6.07 1.36 -7.98
CA ASN A 98 -6.56 2.50 -7.20
C ASN A 98 -7.26 3.55 -8.09
N GLY A 99 -7.87 4.58 -7.49
CA GLY A 99 -8.59 5.64 -8.21
C GLY A 99 -7.76 6.89 -8.57
N GLY A 100 -6.45 6.90 -8.35
CA GLY A 100 -5.51 7.98 -8.68
C GLY A 100 -5.42 9.14 -7.68
N HIS A 101 -6.32 9.20 -6.69
CA HIS A 101 -6.44 10.38 -5.84
C HIS A 101 -5.47 10.40 -4.65
N VAL A 102 -4.76 11.51 -4.48
CA VAL A 102 -4.00 11.89 -3.27
C VAL A 102 -4.66 13.15 -2.69
N LYS A 103 -5.68 12.97 -1.86
CA LYS A 103 -6.42 14.07 -1.24
C LYS A 103 -7.01 13.66 0.09
N THR A 104 -7.33 14.67 0.91
CA THR A 104 -8.17 14.47 2.09
C THR A 104 -9.56 14.02 1.62
N LYS A 105 -10.08 12.96 2.22
CA LYS A 105 -11.46 12.50 1.99
C LYS A 105 -12.34 13.15 3.05
N THR A 106 -13.22 14.05 2.62
CA THR A 106 -14.14 14.76 3.53
C THR A 106 -14.98 13.79 4.37
N ALA A 107 -15.48 12.70 3.76
CA ALA A 107 -16.21 11.65 4.49
C ALA A 107 -15.38 11.02 5.64
N THR A 108 -14.07 10.81 5.43
CA THR A 108 -13.19 10.29 6.47
C THR A 108 -13.03 11.30 7.61
N LEU A 109 -12.81 12.58 7.31
CA LEU A 109 -12.72 13.61 8.35
C LEU A 109 -14.01 13.71 9.18
N LEU A 110 -15.17 13.68 8.53
CA LEU A 110 -16.47 13.79 9.20
C LEU A 110 -16.82 12.56 10.04
N SER A 111 -16.23 11.40 9.73
CA SER A 111 -16.41 10.19 10.54
C SER A 111 -15.60 10.19 11.84
N LEU A 112 -14.64 11.11 12.00
CA LEU A 112 -13.82 11.19 13.20
C LEU A 112 -14.57 11.91 14.32
N PRO A 113 -14.69 11.30 15.52
CA PRO A 113 -15.44 11.90 16.62
C PRO A 113 -14.72 13.09 17.27
N ASP A 114 -13.38 13.15 17.21
CA ASP A 114 -12.57 14.26 17.74
C ASP A 114 -12.16 15.23 16.61
N PRO A 115 -12.61 16.50 16.63
CA PRO A 115 -12.20 17.53 15.66
C PRO A 115 -10.68 17.75 15.58
N ARG A 116 -9.94 17.49 16.67
CA ARG A 116 -8.47 17.58 16.67
C ARG A 116 -7.84 16.45 15.87
N ALA A 117 -8.41 15.24 15.96
CA ALA A 117 -7.96 14.10 15.14
C ALA A 117 -8.23 14.36 13.65
N ALA A 118 -9.37 14.98 13.32
CA ALA A 118 -9.66 15.41 11.95
C ALA A 118 -8.66 16.45 11.44
N SER A 119 -8.36 17.47 12.26
CA SER A 119 -7.37 18.50 11.92
C SER A 119 -5.97 17.91 11.72
N ALA A 120 -5.55 17.00 12.60
CA ALA A 120 -4.26 16.33 12.50
C ALA A 120 -4.17 15.45 11.23
N LEU A 121 -5.24 14.73 10.90
CA LEU A 121 -5.30 13.92 9.68
C LEU A 121 -5.24 14.79 8.42
N ASP A 122 -5.97 15.91 8.37
CA ASP A 122 -5.92 16.83 7.22
C ASP A 122 -4.52 17.44 7.06
N ALA A 123 -3.91 17.89 8.15
CA ALA A 123 -2.54 18.42 8.14
C ALA A 123 -1.54 17.36 7.63
N PHE A 124 -1.65 16.13 8.10
CA PHE A 124 -0.82 15.01 7.65
C PHE A 124 -1.00 14.74 6.15
N VAL A 125 -2.24 14.70 5.64
CA VAL A 125 -2.50 14.48 4.21
C VAL A 125 -1.94 15.62 3.36
N ARG A 126 -2.05 16.88 3.79
CA ARG A 126 -1.43 18.02 3.10
C ARG A 126 0.09 17.90 3.06
N ALA A 127 0.71 17.53 4.17
CA ALA A 127 2.15 17.29 4.23
C ALA A 127 2.56 16.15 3.28
N GLN A 128 1.76 15.08 3.21
CA GLN A 128 2.01 13.98 2.28
C GLN A 128 1.89 14.41 0.81
N ILE A 129 0.88 15.20 0.45
CA ILE A 129 0.74 15.74 -0.92
C ILE A 129 1.99 16.54 -1.29
N ALA A 130 2.46 17.41 -0.39
CA ALA A 130 3.68 18.19 -0.61
C ALA A 130 4.92 17.30 -0.74
N ALA A 131 5.05 16.27 0.09
CA ALA A 131 6.17 15.34 0.07
C ALA A 131 6.22 14.51 -1.22
N LEU A 132 5.08 14.00 -1.69
CA LEU A 132 4.97 13.28 -2.96
C LEU A 132 5.27 14.20 -4.15
N ALA A 133 4.72 15.42 -4.15
CA ALA A 133 5.00 16.41 -5.19
C ALA A 133 6.50 16.70 -5.25
N ALA A 134 7.16 16.87 -4.09
CA ALA A 134 8.59 17.10 -4.03
C ALA A 134 9.38 15.97 -4.69
N VAL A 135 9.06 14.69 -4.43
CA VAL A 135 9.76 13.55 -5.09
C VAL A 135 9.56 13.56 -6.60
N VAL A 136 8.33 13.81 -7.07
CA VAL A 136 8.04 13.83 -8.51
C VAL A 136 8.77 14.99 -9.20
N THR A 137 8.76 16.17 -8.61
CA THR A 137 9.31 17.38 -9.24
C THR A 137 10.77 17.64 -8.91
N ASN A 138 11.45 16.76 -8.14
CA ASN A 138 12.82 17.01 -7.71
C ASN A 138 13.79 16.93 -8.88
N THR A 139 14.25 18.04 -9.42
CA THR A 139 15.22 18.06 -10.52
C THR A 139 16.68 17.93 -10.07
N ASN A 140 16.94 17.79 -8.77
CA ASN A 140 18.30 17.82 -8.20
C ASN A 140 18.90 16.43 -7.92
N THR A 141 18.23 15.36 -8.35
CA THR A 141 18.74 13.97 -8.24
C THR A 141 19.24 13.49 -9.60
N GLU A 142 20.07 12.44 -9.60
CA GLU A 142 20.42 11.69 -10.81
C GLU A 142 19.95 10.24 -10.67
N PRO A 143 19.01 9.77 -11.50
CA PRO A 143 18.29 10.54 -12.53
C PRO A 143 17.40 11.65 -11.92
N PRO A 144 17.02 12.67 -12.70
CA PRO A 144 16.09 13.70 -12.25
C PRO A 144 14.77 13.08 -11.82
N GLY A 145 14.00 13.83 -11.01
CA GLY A 145 12.73 13.40 -10.43
C GLY A 145 11.74 12.88 -11.47
N LEU A 146 10.72 12.21 -10.97
CA LEU A 146 9.84 11.36 -11.79
C LEU A 146 8.91 12.12 -12.74
N ALA A 147 8.98 13.45 -12.83
CA ALA A 147 8.06 14.28 -13.62
C ALA A 147 7.99 13.90 -15.11
N ALA A 148 9.07 13.38 -15.71
CA ALA A 148 9.08 12.93 -17.11
C ALA A 148 8.36 11.58 -17.32
N GLU A 149 8.26 10.76 -16.27
CA GLU A 149 7.74 9.39 -16.32
C GLU A 149 6.41 9.22 -15.55
N CYS A 150 6.02 10.22 -14.77
CA CYS A 150 4.88 10.17 -13.86
C CYS A 150 3.81 11.20 -14.24
N GLU A 151 2.57 10.73 -14.43
CA GLU A 151 1.40 11.59 -14.72
C GLU A 151 0.88 12.37 -13.50
N PHE A 152 1.64 12.43 -12.40
CA PHE A 152 1.23 13.12 -11.18
C PHE A 152 1.08 14.63 -11.43
N GLN A 153 -0.10 15.16 -11.12
CA GLN A 153 -0.41 16.57 -11.26
C GLN A 153 -0.99 17.12 -9.97
N LEU A 154 -0.38 18.18 -9.44
CA LEU A 154 -0.95 18.92 -8.32
C LEU A 154 -2.13 19.75 -8.81
N ARG A 155 -3.33 19.43 -8.32
CA ARG A 155 -4.58 20.11 -8.69
C ARG A 155 -5.32 20.56 -7.44
N ARG A 156 -6.08 21.64 -7.57
CA ARG A 156 -7.06 22.05 -6.56
C ARG A 156 -8.26 21.12 -6.64
N SER A 157 -8.65 20.53 -5.52
CA SER A 157 -9.85 19.70 -5.39
C SER A 157 -10.79 20.33 -4.37
N TRP A 158 -12.08 20.38 -4.69
CA TRP A 158 -13.13 20.88 -3.81
C TRP A 158 -14.20 19.80 -3.74
N ASP A 159 -14.61 19.45 -2.52
CA ASP A 159 -15.81 18.65 -2.31
C ASP A 159 -16.94 19.63 -1.97
N VAL A 160 -18.00 19.65 -2.80
CA VAL A 160 -19.14 20.56 -2.64
C VAL A 160 -20.41 19.72 -2.54
N TRP A 161 -21.11 19.82 -1.41
CA TRP A 161 -22.46 19.31 -1.26
C TRP A 161 -23.30 20.36 -0.57
N VAL A 162 -24.44 20.72 -1.15
CA VAL A 162 -25.27 21.76 -0.54
C VAL A 162 -26.77 21.48 -0.60
N ARG A 163 -27.34 20.79 -1.60
CA ARG A 163 -28.79 20.48 -1.65
C ARG A 163 -29.13 19.19 -2.40
N VAL A 164 -30.27 18.58 -2.06
CA VAL A 164 -30.85 17.39 -2.73
C VAL A 164 -31.07 17.62 -4.24
N ALA A 165 -31.45 18.84 -4.62
CA ALA A 165 -31.60 19.22 -6.03
C ALA A 165 -30.27 19.16 -6.81
N ASP A 166 -29.14 19.45 -6.16
CA ASP A 166 -27.82 19.41 -6.81
C ASP A 166 -27.40 17.94 -7.08
N ALA A 167 -27.77 17.01 -6.19
CA ALA A 167 -27.56 15.57 -6.40
C ALA A 167 -28.40 15.03 -7.57
N ALA A 168 -29.68 15.43 -7.68
CA ALA A 168 -30.56 15.02 -8.78
C ALA A 168 -30.07 15.57 -10.14
N ALA A 169 -29.46 16.76 -10.16
CA ALA A 169 -28.86 17.33 -11.35
C ALA A 169 -27.60 16.55 -11.79
N VAL A 170 -26.68 16.25 -10.86
CA VAL A 170 -25.50 15.41 -11.14
C VAL A 170 -25.90 14.02 -11.62
N GLU A 171 -26.92 13.42 -11.00
CA GLU A 171 -27.46 12.13 -11.43
C GLU A 171 -28.06 12.20 -12.84
N SER A 172 -28.80 13.28 -13.17
CA SER A 172 -29.35 13.50 -14.50
C SER A 172 -28.27 13.71 -15.56
N GLU A 173 -27.19 14.45 -15.26
CA GLU A 173 -26.04 14.65 -16.16
C GLU A 173 -25.24 13.35 -16.36
N TRP A 174 -25.01 12.59 -15.28
CA TRP A 174 -24.37 11.29 -15.38
C TRP A 174 -25.17 10.36 -16.31
N LYS A 175 -26.50 10.34 -16.15
CA LYS A 175 -27.40 9.51 -16.97
C LYS A 175 -27.58 10.02 -18.40
N SER A 176 -27.30 11.29 -18.71
CA SER A 176 -27.59 11.89 -20.02
C SER A 176 -26.49 11.70 -21.08
N GLY A 177 -25.32 11.19 -20.71
CA GLY A 177 -24.26 10.96 -21.70
C GLY A 177 -22.90 10.49 -21.18
N SER A 178 -22.79 10.04 -19.92
CA SER A 178 -21.52 9.50 -19.44
C SER A 178 -21.37 8.05 -19.91
N GLU A 179 -20.48 7.81 -20.87
CA GLU A 179 -20.07 6.46 -21.23
C GLU A 179 -19.02 5.95 -20.25
N VAL A 180 -19.21 4.73 -19.76
CA VAL A 180 -18.22 4.07 -18.92
C VAL A 180 -17.05 3.64 -19.82
N GLU A 181 -15.94 4.38 -19.77
CA GLU A 181 -14.76 4.04 -20.56
C GLU A 181 -14.12 2.73 -20.06
N ARG A 182 -13.97 2.57 -18.73
CA ARG A 182 -13.28 1.40 -18.12
C ARG A 182 -13.86 1.02 -16.77
N VAL A 183 -13.79 -0.28 -16.46
CA VAL A 183 -14.20 -0.86 -15.17
C VAL A 183 -13.14 -1.83 -14.69
N TRP A 184 -12.78 -1.76 -13.42
CA TRP A 184 -11.92 -2.75 -12.76
C TRP A 184 -12.28 -2.88 -11.29
N THR A 185 -11.84 -3.97 -10.65
CA THR A 185 -12.03 -4.18 -9.21
C THR A 185 -10.84 -3.65 -8.41
N GLY A 186 -11.11 -3.03 -7.26
CA GLY A 186 -10.09 -2.63 -6.29
C GLY A 186 -9.70 -3.76 -5.33
N ILE A 187 -8.54 -3.64 -4.68
CA ILE A 187 -8.14 -4.51 -3.56
C ILE A 187 -8.02 -3.60 -2.33
N MET A 188 -8.68 -3.96 -1.24
CA MET A 188 -8.67 -3.19 0.00
C MET A 188 -8.27 -4.08 1.16
N GLY A 189 -7.19 -3.72 1.84
CA GLY A 189 -6.86 -4.25 3.16
C GLY A 189 -7.59 -3.40 4.20
N SER A 190 -8.52 -4.02 4.91
CA SER A 190 -9.32 -3.36 5.94
C SER A 190 -8.83 -3.70 7.34
N THR A 191 -8.96 -2.75 8.26
CA THR A 191 -8.72 -2.94 9.69
C THR A 191 -10.02 -2.77 10.47
N PRO A 192 -10.23 -3.50 11.58
CA PRO A 192 -11.48 -3.43 12.34
C PRO A 192 -11.80 -2.04 12.90
N ASP A 193 -10.77 -1.23 13.18
CA ASP A 193 -10.92 0.13 13.71
C ASP A 193 -10.85 1.22 12.63
N GLY A 194 -10.74 0.86 11.36
CA GLY A 194 -10.73 1.82 10.24
C GLY A 194 -9.43 2.62 10.10
N PHE A 195 -8.39 2.34 10.90
CA PHE A 195 -7.09 3.01 10.80
C PHE A 195 -5.98 2.07 10.33
N PRO A 196 -4.99 2.55 9.55
CA PRO A 196 -3.85 1.74 9.17
C PRO A 196 -3.04 1.29 10.38
N HIS A 197 -2.24 0.25 10.16
CA HIS A 197 -1.19 -0.18 11.07
C HIS A 197 0.15 0.33 10.57
N VAL A 198 0.79 1.16 11.40
CA VAL A 198 2.09 1.77 11.14
C VAL A 198 2.95 1.59 12.38
N GLY A 199 4.01 0.81 12.27
CA GLY A 199 5.03 0.68 13.32
C GLY A 199 5.46 -0.75 13.57
N LYS A 200 6.19 -0.96 14.68
CA LYS A 200 6.67 -2.27 15.10
C LYS A 200 5.49 -3.21 15.39
N VAL A 201 5.64 -4.48 15.04
CA VAL A 201 4.69 -5.53 15.44
C VAL A 201 4.97 -5.90 16.91
N PRO A 202 4.01 -5.69 17.84
CA PRO A 202 4.15 -6.08 19.24
C PRO A 202 4.50 -7.55 19.40
N GLY A 203 5.41 -7.87 20.32
CA GLY A 203 5.87 -9.25 20.56
C GLY A 203 6.92 -9.77 19.57
N GLU A 204 7.03 -9.18 18.38
CA GLU A 204 7.95 -9.62 17.34
C GLU A 204 9.28 -8.84 17.36
N GLN A 205 10.36 -9.54 17.03
CA GLN A 205 11.68 -8.93 16.85
C GLN A 205 11.88 -8.57 15.39
N ASN A 206 12.35 -7.34 15.14
CA ASN A 206 12.70 -6.84 13.80
C ASN A 206 11.58 -7.00 12.76
N GLN A 207 10.33 -6.81 13.18
CA GLN A 207 9.16 -6.82 12.30
C GLN A 207 8.35 -5.55 12.46
N TRP A 208 7.97 -4.98 11.32
CA TRP A 208 7.16 -3.78 11.22
C TRP A 208 6.03 -4.00 10.24
N ILE A 209 4.92 -3.31 10.48
CA ILE A 209 3.73 -3.35 9.63
C ILE A 209 3.45 -1.95 9.07
N LEU A 210 3.14 -1.93 7.78
CA LEU A 210 2.70 -0.76 7.03
C LEU A 210 1.55 -1.18 6.11
N ALA A 211 0.38 -1.39 6.69
CA ALA A 211 -0.74 -2.03 5.99
C ALA A 211 -2.10 -1.56 6.50
N GLY A 212 -3.17 -2.03 5.86
CA GLY A 212 -4.53 -1.79 6.35
C GLY A 212 -5.04 -0.37 6.11
N PHE A 213 -4.70 0.25 4.98
CA PHE A 213 -5.04 1.65 4.71
C PHE A 213 -6.51 1.91 4.37
N ASN A 214 -7.40 0.91 4.40
CA ASN A 214 -8.85 1.11 4.23
C ASN A 214 -9.23 1.90 2.95
N GLY A 215 -8.51 1.66 1.85
CA GLY A 215 -8.71 2.38 0.58
C GLY A 215 -8.18 3.83 0.55
N GLY A 216 -7.48 4.28 1.59
CA GLY A 216 -6.84 5.60 1.71
C GLY A 216 -5.35 5.63 1.39
N GLY A 217 -4.76 4.52 0.94
CA GLY A 217 -3.30 4.34 0.86
C GLY A 217 -2.55 5.45 0.12
N ASN A 218 -3.04 5.89 -1.03
CA ASN A 218 -2.42 6.98 -1.81
C ASN A 218 -2.18 8.26 -0.99
N ALA A 219 -3.11 8.61 -0.10
CA ALA A 219 -3.06 9.83 0.70
C ALA A 219 -2.28 9.69 2.01
N LEU A 220 -1.94 8.46 2.43
CA LEU A 220 -1.40 8.20 3.77
C LEU A 220 -0.05 7.46 3.80
N VAL A 221 0.28 6.70 2.74
CA VAL A 221 1.41 5.76 2.75
C VAL A 221 2.79 6.41 2.80
N PHE A 222 3.06 7.43 1.99
CA PHE A 222 4.42 7.89 1.72
C PHE A 222 5.14 8.38 2.99
N LEU A 223 4.49 9.24 3.79
CA LEU A 223 5.09 9.69 5.05
C LEU A 223 5.08 8.61 6.14
N CYS A 224 4.08 7.71 6.14
CA CYS A 224 4.11 6.54 7.02
C CYS A 224 5.32 5.64 6.71
N ALA A 225 5.63 5.44 5.42
CA ALA A 225 6.80 4.69 4.98
C ALA A 225 8.12 5.34 5.41
N LYS A 226 8.20 6.68 5.38
CA LYS A 226 9.35 7.43 5.93
C LYS A 226 9.58 7.09 7.40
N ALA A 227 8.53 7.07 8.21
CA ALA A 227 8.66 6.71 9.61
C ALA A 227 9.06 5.25 9.82
N ILE A 228 8.51 4.31 9.04
CA ILE A 228 8.94 2.90 9.07
C ILE A 228 10.44 2.79 8.76
N ALA A 229 10.92 3.45 7.71
CA ALA A 229 12.35 3.45 7.37
C ALA A 229 13.21 3.98 8.52
N LYS A 230 12.77 5.05 9.21
CA LYS A 230 13.49 5.57 10.40
C LYS A 230 13.47 4.60 11.59
N MET A 231 12.33 3.97 11.88
CA MET A 231 12.26 2.94 12.93
C MET A 231 13.20 1.75 12.63
N VAL A 232 13.30 1.36 11.35
CA VAL A 232 14.17 0.25 10.90
C VAL A 232 15.65 0.63 11.01
N LEU A 233 16.04 1.83 10.56
CA LEU A 233 17.45 2.26 10.50
C LEU A 233 17.99 2.72 11.85
N GLU A 234 17.18 3.47 12.61
CA GLU A 234 17.63 4.17 13.82
C GLU A 234 17.18 3.46 15.10
N GLY A 235 16.30 2.45 15.00
CA GLY A 235 15.78 1.73 16.17
C GLY A 235 14.88 2.57 17.08
N VAL A 236 14.42 3.73 16.60
CA VAL A 236 13.60 4.67 17.36
C VAL A 236 12.14 4.20 17.47
N PRO A 237 11.43 4.53 18.56
CA PRO A 237 10.00 4.27 18.67
C PRO A 237 9.18 5.13 17.69
N PHE A 238 7.90 4.76 17.50
CA PHE A 238 6.96 5.44 16.59
C PHE A 238 6.93 6.96 16.82
N GLU A 239 6.88 7.38 18.09
CA GLU A 239 6.81 8.77 18.53
C GLU A 239 8.07 9.60 18.21
N GLU A 240 9.22 8.94 18.04
CA GLU A 240 10.52 9.60 17.89
C GLU A 240 11.02 9.58 16.44
N THR A 241 10.18 9.16 15.50
CA THR A 241 10.53 9.16 14.07
C THR A 241 10.72 10.59 13.53
N GLY A 242 10.18 11.61 14.20
CA GLY A 242 10.19 12.99 13.70
C GLY A 242 9.32 13.18 12.44
N VAL A 243 8.40 12.26 12.20
CA VAL A 243 7.32 12.40 11.22
C VAL A 243 6.03 12.55 12.00
N ASP A 244 5.25 13.60 11.71
CA ASP A 244 3.99 13.90 12.41
C ASP A 244 2.85 12.95 11.96
N ILE A 245 2.99 11.66 12.27
CA ILE A 245 1.99 10.65 11.96
C ILE A 245 0.87 10.70 13.00
N PRO A 246 -0.41 10.69 12.58
CA PRO A 246 -1.51 10.61 13.52
C PRO A 246 -1.40 9.40 14.46
N ALA A 247 -1.49 9.64 15.77
CA ALA A 247 -1.25 8.61 16.79
C ALA A 247 -2.15 7.37 16.65
N MET A 248 -3.38 7.52 16.12
CA MET A 248 -4.28 6.39 15.88
C MET A 248 -3.78 5.40 14.81
N PHE A 249 -2.72 5.74 14.05
CA PHE A 249 -2.10 4.82 13.09
C PHE A 249 -1.09 3.88 13.75
N LYS A 250 -0.62 4.19 14.96
CA LYS A 250 0.36 3.37 15.67
C LYS A 250 -0.18 1.96 15.85
N THR A 251 0.64 0.97 15.47
CA THR A 251 0.34 -0.43 15.77
C THR A 251 0.52 -0.70 17.26
N THR A 252 -0.51 -1.27 17.89
CA THR A 252 -0.47 -1.71 19.30
C THR A 252 -1.05 -3.11 19.41
N GLU A 253 -0.75 -3.80 20.52
CA GLU A 253 -1.27 -5.14 20.80
C GLU A 253 -2.80 -5.14 20.84
N GLU A 254 -3.39 -4.15 21.52
CA GLU A 254 -4.84 -3.95 21.60
C GLU A 254 -5.48 -3.83 20.21
N ARG A 255 -4.87 -3.08 19.28
CA ARG A 255 -5.42 -2.91 17.93
C ARG A 255 -5.32 -4.19 17.10
N LEU A 256 -4.21 -4.93 17.20
CA LEU A 256 -4.03 -6.20 16.48
C LEU A 256 -4.94 -7.31 17.01
N ALA A 257 -5.29 -7.28 18.31
CA ALA A 257 -6.20 -8.24 18.93
C ALA A 257 -7.68 -8.03 18.52
N LYS A 258 -8.02 -6.92 17.84
CA LYS A 258 -9.38 -6.72 17.32
C LYS A 258 -9.61 -7.67 16.15
N HIS A 259 -10.73 -8.39 16.18
CA HIS A 259 -11.20 -9.20 15.07
C HIS A 259 -12.38 -8.49 14.38
N SER A 260 -12.43 -8.64 13.05
CA SER A 260 -13.51 -8.13 12.17
C SER A 260 -14.78 -8.95 12.28
#